data_AF-A0A7C1DHC7-F1
#
_entry.id   AF-A0A7C1DHC7-F1
#
_cell.length_a   1.000
_cell.length_b   1.000
_cell.length_c   1.000
_cell.angle_alpha   90.00
_cell.angle_beta   90.00
_cell.angle_gamma   90.00
#
_symmetry.space_group_name_H-M   'P 1'
#
loop_
_entity.id
_entity.type
_entity.pdbx_description
1 polymer ?
#
loop_
_entity_poly.entity_id
_entity_poly.type
_entity_poly.pdbx_seq_one_letter_code
_entity_poly.pdbx_strand_id
1 'polypeptide(L)' 'MHLERNNMLAKDLIKKEKVDLQKLASETRAKLEKSKMEALSGKGVNLEKIRTLRKDYARIRTVINQKGK' A
#
# COMPACT_ATOMS: atom_id res chain seq x y z
N MET A 1 23.27 5.42 -2.14
CA MET A 1 22.39 4.25 -2.25
C MET A 1 21.02 4.71 -2.72
N HIS A 2 20.64 4.42 -3.96
CA HIS A 2 19.27 4.62 -4.42
C HIS A 2 18.43 3.46 -3.90
N LEU A 3 17.71 3.69 -2.80
CA LEU A 3 16.66 2.78 -2.35
C LEU A 3 15.61 2.71 -3.47
N GLU A 4 15.46 1.55 -4.09
CA GLU A 4 14.40 1.25 -5.06
C GLU A 4 13.04 1.54 -4.40
N ARG A 5 12.49 2.72 -4.69
CA ARG A 5 11.15 3.11 -4.25
C ARG A 5 10.15 2.35 -5.14
N ASN A 6 9.89 1.09 -4.83
CA ASN A 6 8.72 0.37 -5.33
C ASN A 6 7.46 0.97 -4.70
N ASN A 7 7.04 2.11 -5.22
CA ASN A 7 5.86 2.88 -4.84
C ASN A 7 4.83 2.65 -5.96
N MET A 8 3.63 2.18 -5.64
CA MET A 8 2.62 1.97 -6.69
C MET A 8 2.23 3.31 -7.31
N LEU A 9 2.37 3.42 -8.63
CA LEU A 9 1.94 4.60 -9.37
C LEU A 9 0.44 4.51 -9.64
N ALA A 10 -0.26 5.65 -9.49
CA ALA A 10 -1.69 5.71 -9.75
C ALA A 10 -2.05 5.29 -11.18
N LYS A 11 -1.18 5.59 -12.16
CA LYS A 11 -1.34 5.22 -13.57
C LYS A 11 -1.48 3.71 -13.77
N ASP A 12 -0.74 2.91 -13.00
CA ASP A 12 -0.77 1.45 -13.10
C ASP A 12 -2.01 0.87 -12.40
N LEU A 13 -2.44 1.51 -11.31
CA LEU A 13 -3.64 1.12 -10.57
C LEU A 13 -4.92 1.38 -11.36
N ILE A 14 -4.99 2.45 -12.15
CA ILE A 14 -6.17 2.79 -12.96
C ILE A 14 -6.50 1.70 -13.99
N LYS A 15 -5.48 0.99 -14.49
CA LYS A 15 -5.66 -0.09 -15.47
C LYS A 15 -6.27 -1.37 -14.89
N LYS A 16 -6.22 -1.55 -13.56
CA LYS A 16 -6.75 -2.75 -12.90
C LYS A 16 -8.27 -2.69 -12.75
N GLU A 17 -8.89 -3.86 -12.67
CA GLU A 17 -10.31 -3.97 -12.34
C GLU A 17 -10.59 -3.60 -10.88
N LYS A 18 -11.83 -3.19 -10.60
CA LYS A 18 -12.26 -2.79 -9.26
C LYS A 18 -12.10 -3.92 -8.24
N VAL A 19 -12.39 -5.16 -8.63
CA VAL A 19 -12.26 -6.35 -7.77
C VAL A 19 -10.79 -6.58 -7.41
N ASP A 20 -9.89 -6.46 -8.38
CA ASP A 20 -8.45 -6.61 -8.13
C ASP A 20 -7.89 -5.49 -7.26
N LEU A 21 -8.37 -4.26 -7.43
CA LEU A 21 -8.01 -3.15 -6.56
C LEU A 21 -8.47 -3.38 -5.12
N GLN A 22 -9.65 -3.97 -4.91
CA GLN A 22 -10.14 -4.32 -3.57
C GLN A 22 -9.28 -5.41 -2.92
N LYS A 23 -8.91 -6.47 -3.67
CA LYS A 23 -7.97 -7.49 -3.19
C LYS A 23 -6.63 -6.88 -2.82
N LEU A 24 -6.08 -6.04 -3.70
CA LEU A 24 -4.80 -5.36 -3.49
C LEU A 24 -4.84 -4.42 -2.27
N ALA A 25 -5.96 -3.72 -2.05
CA ALA A 25 -6.15 -2.87 -0.87
C ALA A 25 -6.12 -3.70 0.42
N SER A 26 -6.80 -4.84 0.45
CA SER A 26 -6.84 -5.76 1.59
C SER A 26 -5.46 -6.33 1.90
N GLU A 27 -4.73 -6.79 0.89
CA GLU A 27 -3.35 -7.29 1.05
C GLU A 27 -2.40 -6.19 1.55
N THR A 28 -2.48 -4.99 0.98
CA THR A 28 -1.64 -3.85 1.37
C THR A 28 -1.92 -3.44 2.81
N ARG A 29 -3.19 -3.46 3.23
CA ARG A 29 -3.59 -3.22 4.63
C ARG A 29 -3.04 -4.29 5.57
N ALA A 30 -3.16 -5.57 5.23
CA ALA A 30 -2.63 -6.66 6.05
C ALA A 30 -1.10 -6.54 6.23
N LYS A 31 -0.38 -6.23 5.15
CA LYS A 31 1.07 -5.97 5.17
C LYS A 31 1.41 -4.77 6.06
N LEU A 32 0.63 -3.70 5.97
CA LEU A 32 0.82 -2.51 6.80
C LEU A 32 0.66 -2.82 8.28
N GLU A 33 -0.41 -3.53 8.66
CA GLU A 33 -0.66 -3.91 10.06
C GLU A 33 0.44 -4.85 10.59
N LYS A 34 0.85 -5.83 9.80
CA LYS A 34 1.98 -6.70 10.15
C LYS A 34 3.24 -5.88 10.42
N SER A 35 3.59 -4.95 9.54
CA SER A 35 4.78 -4.10 9.73
C SER A 35 4.66 -3.13 10.90
N LYS A 36 3.46 -2.67 11.24
CA LYS A 36 3.24 -1.91 12.49
C LYS A 36 3.45 -2.79 13.73
N MET A 37 2.93 -4.01 13.74
CA MET A 37 3.12 -4.94 14.86
C MET A 37 4.59 -5.31 15.04
N GLU A 38 5.30 -5.60 13.95
CA GLU A 38 6.75 -5.84 13.95
C GLU A 38 7.50 -4.65 14.56
N ALA A 39 7.17 -3.42 14.13
CA ALA A 39 7.74 -2.20 14.68
C ALA A 39 7.47 -2.02 16.17
N LEU A 40 6.24 -2.29 16.64
CA LEU A 40 5.87 -2.20 18.05
C LEU A 40 6.57 -3.25 18.91
N SER A 41 6.87 -4.43 18.34
CA SER A 41 7.58 -5.50 19.03
C SER A 41 9.09 -5.26 19.19
N GLY A 42 9.61 -4.13 18.71
CA GLY A 42 11.04 -3.80 18.78
C GLY A 42 11.91 -4.57 17.78
N LYS A 43 11.34 -5.46 16.95
CA LYS A 43 12.05 -6.14 15.87
C LYS A 43 12.24 -5.18 14.70
N GLY A 44 13.45 -4.65 14.51
CA GLY A 44 13.93 -4.02 13.28
C GLY A 44 12.90 -3.09 12.62
N VAL A 45 12.73 -1.89 13.18
CA VAL A 45 11.69 -0.95 12.75
C VAL A 45 11.97 -0.41 11.34
N ASN A 46 11.29 -0.96 10.32
CA ASN A 46 11.35 -0.41 8.96
C ASN A 46 10.24 0.64 8.75
N LEU A 47 10.45 1.84 9.32
CA LEU A 47 9.51 2.97 9.23
C LEU A 47 9.24 3.42 7.79
N GLU A 48 10.24 3.30 6.91
CA GLU A 48 10.10 3.64 5.50
C GLU A 48 9.11 2.71 4.79
N LYS A 49 9.21 1.40 5.04
CA LYS A 49 8.24 0.41 4.55
C LYS A 49 6.81 0.72 5.00
N ILE A 50 6.62 1.06 6.27
CA ILE A 50 5.31 1.46 6.80
C ILE A 50 4.79 2.71 6.06
N ARG A 51 5.66 3.70 5.84
CA ARG A 51 5.29 4.93 5.12
C ARG A 51 4.90 4.65 3.67
N THR A 52 5.61 3.76 2.99
CA THR A 52 5.32 3.34 1.61
C THR A 52 3.99 2.59 1.53
N LEU A 53 3.79 1.56 2.36
CA LEU A 53 2.54 0.79 2.42
C LEU A 53 1.32 1.68 2.71
N ARG A 54 1.47 2.67 3.60
CA ARG A 54 0.40 3.63 3.89
C ARG A 54 0.04 4.49 2.68
N LYS A 55 1.05 4.96 1.93
CA LYS A 55 0.83 5.75 0.71
C LYS A 55 0.19 4.89 -0.40
N ASP A 56 0.65 3.67 -0.58
CA ASP A 56 0.10 2.75 -1.57
C ASP A 56 -1.36 2.41 -1.26
N TYR A 57 -1.66 2.08 0.00
CA TYR A 57 -3.04 1.83 0.43
C TYR A 57 -3.96 3.03 0.15
N ALA A 58 -3.51 4.25 0.46
CA ALA A 58 -4.26 5.47 0.19
C ALA A 58 -4.52 5.66 -1.32
N ARG A 59 -3.50 5.46 -2.17
CA ARG A 59 -3.65 5.57 -3.63
C ARG A 59 -4.64 4.55 -4.19
N ILE A 60 -4.56 3.29 -3.74
CA ILE A 60 -5.49 2.24 -4.18
C ILE A 60 -6.93 2.63 -3.81
N ARG A 61 -7.16 3.11 -2.58
CA ARG A 61 -8.48 3.58 -2.13
C ARG A 61 -8.98 4.76 -2.97
N THR A 62 -8.11 5.71 -3.31
CA THR A 62 -8.47 6.82 -4.20
C THR A 62 -8.92 6.33 -5.57
N VAL A 63 -8.18 5.41 -6.19
CA VAL A 63 -8.54 4.87 -7.52
C VAL A 63 -9.84 4.07 -7.46
N ILE A 64 -10.08 3.27 -6.41
CA ILE A 64 -11.35 2.58 -6.20
C ILE A 64 -12.52 3.58 -6.14
N ASN A 65 -12.35 4.66 -5.37
CA ASN A 65 -13.37 5.70 -5.25
C ASN A 65 -13.61 6.43 -6.58
N GLN A 66 -12.55 6.70 -7.36
CA GLN A 66 -12.67 7.29 -8.69
C GLN A 66 -13.43 6.40 -9.67
N LYS A 67 -13.23 5.08 -9.63
CA LYS A 67 -13.95 4.11 -10.46
C LYS A 67 -15.41 3.86 -10.03
N GLY A 68 -15.76 4.29 -8.82
CA GLY A 68 -17.13 4.16 -8.29
C GLY A 68 -18.02 5.39 -8.54
N LYS A 69 -17.44 6.46 -9.08
CA LYS A 69 -18.16 7.64 -9.58
C LYS A 69 -18.40 7.47 -11.08
#